data_AF-A0A7C8Q609-F1
#
_entry.id   AF-A0A7C8Q609-F1
#
_cell.length_a   1.000
_cell.length_b   1.000
_cell.length_c   1.000
_cell.angle_alpha   90.00
_cell.angle_beta   90.00
_cell.angle_gamma   90.00
#
_symmetry.space_group_name_H-M   'P 1'
#
loop_
_entity.id
_entity.type
_entity.pdbx_description
1 polymer ?
#
loop_
_entity_poly.entity_id
_entity_poly.type
_entity_poly.pdbx_seq_one_letter_code
_entity_poly.pdbx_strand_id
1 'polypeptide(L)'
;MTTPLQSRCEFPSCDKFENLQACEYCQYVFYCSREHRRSHLSQHKEICTELATACSRYRAEYRKLKRFSGNRKCPGQPFKNAIGRFTEFHETQDYRNAKRTVVEVLLKAGTKEALEACVEHGLEMHRLCWNGASVWLRNQTPLYMIMLGRDQDAYDFSKWLFMDDEDRDIYSKDAIHYSRRDLEDLVPFNLVNGTLDSEIWESVQDPFEPLDFIRKKIPNEYYCLSMILIKIMLLQDMKDLENMRVLEKLPVLQKNQEIFDLIQDQIPSTEVFRRDTALRTLDKEDFDDLRDLLDQHINRLFVIIGGDRFHFWTAMLKRGGPEYRPSDEAWYKMFEKLPGASQVIQSRLEMARQGDQRLLKFCDCVSLGGRWRAIGLVS
;
A
#
# COMPACT_ATOMS: atom_id res chain seq x y z
N MET A 1 -7.53 13.74 -6.82
CA MET A 1 -7.77 12.60 -7.71
C MET A 1 -6.45 11.87 -7.97
N THR A 2 -6.24 10.73 -7.33
CA THR A 2 -5.19 9.79 -7.74
C THR A 2 -5.79 8.88 -8.80
N THR A 3 -5.76 9.30 -10.06
CA THR A 3 -6.14 8.42 -11.17
C THR A 3 -5.26 7.16 -11.10
N PRO A 4 -5.82 5.94 -11.16
CA PRO A 4 -5.04 4.71 -11.15
C PRO A 4 -3.93 4.78 -12.21
N LEU A 5 -2.72 4.37 -11.85
CA LEU A 5 -1.61 4.42 -12.79
C LEU A 5 -1.91 3.47 -13.95
N GLN A 6 -1.99 4.01 -15.17
CA GLN A 6 -2.28 3.24 -16.38
C GLN A 6 -1.00 2.97 -17.17
N SER A 7 -0.98 1.83 -17.86
CA SER A 7 0.04 1.53 -18.86
C SER A 7 -0.06 2.56 -19.98
N ARG A 8 1.02 3.29 -20.23
CA ARG A 8 1.05 4.35 -21.24
C ARG A 8 2.39 4.40 -21.96
N CYS A 9 2.43 5.09 -23.08
CA CYS A 9 3.67 5.43 -23.75
C CYS A 9 4.49 6.40 -22.89
N GLU A 10 5.74 6.07 -22.59
CA GLU A 10 6.60 6.92 -21.74
C GLU A 10 7.30 8.07 -22.50
N PHE A 11 7.00 8.23 -23.79
CA PHE A 11 7.52 9.37 -24.54
C PHE A 11 6.76 10.64 -24.15
N PRO A 12 7.46 11.74 -23.78
CA PRO A 12 6.81 13.00 -23.45
C PRO A 12 5.85 13.45 -24.57
N SER A 13 4.66 13.92 -24.19
CA SER A 13 3.61 14.38 -25.12
C SER A 13 2.89 13.29 -25.92
N CYS A 14 3.01 12.01 -25.54
CA CYS A 14 2.22 10.92 -26.11
C CYS A 14 1.17 10.41 -25.12
N ASP A 15 -0.11 10.49 -25.50
CA ASP A 15 -1.24 10.03 -24.68
C ASP A 15 -1.80 8.66 -25.15
N LYS A 16 -0.94 7.81 -25.73
CA LYS A 16 -1.36 6.46 -26.16
C LYS A 16 -1.25 5.45 -25.02
N PHE A 17 -2.33 4.70 -24.81
CA PHE A 17 -2.46 3.63 -23.81
C PHE A 17 -2.48 2.22 -24.43
N GLU A 18 -2.60 2.12 -25.75
CA GLU A 18 -2.77 0.85 -26.47
C GLU A 18 -1.56 0.50 -27.35
N ASN A 19 -1.46 -0.78 -27.73
CA ASN A 19 -0.42 -1.31 -28.62
C ASN A 19 1.00 -0.98 -28.14
N LEU A 20 1.18 -1.02 -26.82
CA LEU A 20 2.43 -0.67 -26.18
C LEU A 20 3.45 -1.82 -26.29
N GLN A 21 4.68 -1.45 -26.59
CA GLN A 21 5.83 -2.35 -26.71
C GLN A 21 6.78 -2.05 -25.56
N ALA A 22 7.11 -3.08 -24.79
CA ALA A 22 8.11 -2.98 -23.74
C ALA A 22 9.48 -2.65 -24.34
N CYS A 23 10.29 -1.92 -23.57
CA CYS A 23 11.71 -1.74 -23.86
C CYS A 23 12.40 -3.12 -23.84
N GLU A 24 13.08 -3.47 -24.92
CA GLU A 24 13.75 -4.77 -25.07
C GLU A 24 14.87 -5.01 -24.04
N TYR A 25 15.40 -3.93 -23.45
CA TYR A 25 16.45 -3.99 -22.44
C TYR A 25 15.92 -4.13 -21.02
N CYS A 26 15.13 -3.16 -20.55
CA CYS A 26 14.66 -3.17 -19.16
C CYS A 26 13.33 -3.90 -18.97
N GLN A 27 12.49 -4.04 -19.99
CA GLN A 27 11.17 -4.67 -19.96
C GLN A 27 10.08 -3.97 -19.11
N TYR A 28 10.41 -2.87 -18.41
CA TYR A 28 9.49 -2.18 -17.49
C TYR A 28 9.01 -0.80 -17.98
N VAL A 29 9.46 -0.35 -19.15
CA VAL A 29 9.04 0.92 -19.75
C VAL A 29 8.47 0.66 -21.13
N PHE A 30 7.34 1.29 -21.44
CA PHE A 30 6.50 0.95 -22.58
C PHE A 30 6.39 2.11 -23.57
N TYR A 31 6.31 1.79 -24.86
CA TYR A 31 6.20 2.76 -25.94
C TYR A 31 5.23 2.28 -27.01
N CYS A 32 4.41 3.16 -27.57
CA CYS A 32 3.52 2.78 -28.67
C CYS A 32 4.25 2.55 -30.01
N SER A 33 5.52 2.95 -30.13
CA SER A 33 6.31 2.79 -31.34
C SER A 33 7.82 2.74 -31.05
N ARG A 34 8.57 2.16 -32.00
CA ARG A 34 10.04 2.16 -31.98
C ARG A 34 10.63 3.57 -32.07
N GLU A 35 9.93 4.49 -32.73
CA GLU A 35 10.34 5.89 -32.85
C GLU A 35 10.32 6.60 -31.51
N HIS A 36 9.20 6.51 -30.77
CA HIS A 36 9.07 7.08 -29.42
C HIS A 36 10.14 6.52 -28.47
N ARG A 37 10.41 5.21 -28.55
CA ARG A 37 11.49 4.58 -27.78
C ARG A 37 12.87 5.14 -28.12
N ARG A 38 13.17 5.36 -29.41
CA ARG A 38 14.46 5.93 -29.85
C ARG A 38 14.60 7.39 -29.41
N SER A 39 13.54 8.17 -29.54
CA SER A 39 13.53 9.59 -29.16
C SER A 39 13.60 9.78 -27.64
N HIS A 40 13.00 8.87 -26.85
CA HIS A 40 13.09 8.90 -25.39
C HIS A 40 14.41 8.32 -24.85
N LEU A 41 15.25 7.72 -25.71
CA LEU A 41 16.40 6.93 -25.27
C LEU A 41 17.35 7.72 -24.35
N SER A 42 17.65 8.98 -24.65
CA SER A 42 18.58 9.78 -23.85
C SER A 42 18.11 10.01 -22.42
N GLN A 43 16.81 10.19 -22.21
CA GLN A 43 16.19 10.39 -20.90
C GLN A 43 15.98 9.05 -20.16
N HIS A 44 15.65 7.98 -20.89
CA HIS A 44 15.43 6.66 -20.33
C HIS A 44 16.72 5.88 -20.00
N LYS A 45 17.84 6.18 -20.67
CA LYS A 45 19.06 5.35 -20.69
C LYS A 45 19.60 5.02 -19.31
N GLU A 46 19.64 5.99 -18.40
CA GLU A 46 20.19 5.82 -17.05
C GLU A 46 19.39 4.78 -16.27
N ILE A 47 18.09 5.03 -16.09
CA ILE A 47 17.16 4.11 -15.40
C ILE A 47 17.12 2.75 -16.11
N CYS A 48 17.13 2.72 -17.44
CA CYS A 48 17.15 1.48 -18.22
C CYS A 48 18.37 0.62 -17.88
N THR A 49 19.55 1.24 -17.78
CA THR A 49 20.81 0.55 -17.50
C THR A 49 20.87 0.08 -16.06
N GLU A 50 20.43 0.92 -15.11
CA GLU A 50 20.29 0.54 -13.70
C GLU A 50 19.37 -0.68 -13.54
N LEU A 51 18.19 -0.67 -14.17
CA LEU A 51 17.22 -1.77 -14.12
C LEU A 51 17.79 -3.05 -14.70
N ALA A 52 18.37 -2.98 -15.90
CA ALA A 52 18.95 -4.14 -16.56
C ALA A 52 20.07 -4.77 -15.70
N THR A 53 20.89 -3.94 -15.07
CA THR A 53 21.98 -4.38 -14.18
C THR A 53 21.43 -5.02 -12.90
N ALA A 54 20.48 -4.35 -12.23
CA ALA A 54 19.85 -4.84 -11.01
C ALA A 54 19.14 -6.19 -11.26
N CYS A 55 18.37 -6.29 -12.35
CA CYS A 55 17.68 -7.51 -12.73
C CYS A 55 18.66 -8.65 -13.06
N SER A 56 19.77 -8.34 -13.73
CA SER A 56 20.81 -9.33 -14.05
C SER A 56 21.46 -9.89 -12.78
N ARG A 57 21.80 -9.03 -11.81
CA ARG A 57 22.32 -9.45 -10.50
C ARG A 57 21.30 -10.29 -9.74
N TYR A 58 20.05 -9.84 -9.65
CA TYR A 58 18.97 -10.58 -9.02
C TYR A 58 18.81 -11.99 -9.61
N ARG A 59 18.77 -12.11 -10.94
CA ARG A 59 18.69 -13.41 -11.64
C ARG A 59 19.90 -14.30 -11.37
N ALA A 60 21.11 -13.73 -11.25
CA ALA A 60 22.31 -14.48 -10.90
C ALA A 60 22.25 -15.05 -9.48
N GLU A 61 21.91 -14.23 -8.49
CA GLU A 61 21.75 -14.67 -7.10
C GLU A 61 20.62 -15.69 -6.94
N TYR A 62 19.50 -15.50 -7.65
CA TYR A 62 18.41 -16.48 -7.69
C TYR A 62 18.91 -17.85 -8.20
N ARG A 63 19.67 -17.89 -9.31
CA ARG A 63 20.21 -19.15 -9.85
C ARG A 63 21.21 -19.82 -8.91
N LYS A 64 22.07 -19.03 -8.26
CA LYS A 64 23.03 -19.50 -7.25
C LYS A 64 22.29 -20.16 -6.09
N LEU A 65 21.28 -19.49 -5.54
CA LEU A 65 20.50 -20.00 -4.41
C LEU A 65 19.62 -21.20 -4.79
N LYS A 66 19.08 -21.23 -6.01
CA LYS A 66 18.32 -22.38 -6.53
C LYS A 66 19.16 -23.65 -6.65
N ARG A 67 20.46 -23.51 -6.96
CA ARG A 67 21.42 -24.62 -7.06
C ARG A 67 22.15 -24.91 -5.75
N PHE A 68 21.85 -24.18 -4.68
CA PHE A 68 22.53 -24.32 -3.41
C PHE A 68 22.20 -25.67 -2.76
N SER A 69 23.21 -26.51 -2.56
CA SER A 69 23.08 -27.85 -1.98
C SER A 69 22.93 -27.85 -0.44
N GLY A 70 23.08 -26.68 0.20
CA GLY A 70 23.05 -26.57 1.65
C GLY A 70 24.43 -26.56 2.27
N ASN A 71 24.48 -26.18 3.53
CA ASN A 71 25.65 -26.32 4.41
C ASN A 71 25.17 -26.54 5.86
N ARG A 72 26.09 -26.54 6.82
CA ARG A 72 25.77 -26.76 8.24
C ARG A 72 24.76 -25.75 8.80
N LYS A 73 24.69 -24.53 8.26
CA LYS A 73 23.89 -23.42 8.79
C LYS A 73 22.64 -23.12 7.95
N CYS A 74 22.62 -23.47 6.66
CA CYS A 74 21.50 -23.19 5.75
C CYS A 74 21.11 -24.46 4.99
N PRO A 75 19.81 -24.81 4.95
CA PRO A 75 19.37 -26.00 4.22
C PRO A 75 19.62 -25.86 2.71
N GLY A 76 19.81 -27.00 2.03
CA GLY A 76 19.81 -27.02 0.56
C GLY A 76 18.46 -26.62 0.00
N GLN A 77 18.44 -26.12 -1.23
CA GLN A 77 17.25 -25.57 -1.90
C GLN A 77 16.42 -24.63 -0.99
N PRO A 78 16.99 -23.48 -0.56
CA PRO A 78 16.35 -22.61 0.43
C PRO A 78 14.93 -22.14 0.05
N PHE A 79 14.65 -21.95 -1.23
CA PHE A 79 13.30 -21.58 -1.72
C PHE A 79 12.21 -22.61 -1.37
N LYS A 80 12.58 -23.86 -1.07
CA LYS A 80 11.67 -24.90 -0.58
C LYS A 80 11.81 -25.11 0.94
N ASN A 81 13.04 -25.21 1.42
CA ASN A 81 13.34 -25.70 2.78
C ASN A 81 13.52 -24.59 3.85
N ALA A 82 13.59 -23.34 3.42
CA ALA A 82 13.79 -22.17 4.29
C ALA A 82 12.68 -21.12 4.16
N ILE A 83 11.53 -21.46 3.55
CA ILE A 83 10.38 -20.54 3.44
C ILE A 83 10.02 -19.99 4.83
N GLY A 84 9.70 -18.70 4.87
CA GLY A 84 9.42 -17.97 6.09
C GLY A 84 10.64 -17.60 6.94
N ARG A 85 11.83 -18.19 6.68
CA ARG A 85 13.04 -18.08 7.51
C ARG A 85 14.25 -17.53 6.76
N PHE A 86 14.08 -16.93 5.58
CA PHE A 86 15.21 -16.44 4.78
C PHE A 86 16.10 -15.48 5.58
N THR A 87 15.54 -14.68 6.48
CA THR A 87 16.30 -13.73 7.31
C THR A 87 17.30 -14.39 8.26
N GLU A 88 17.13 -15.66 8.60
CA GLU A 88 18.03 -16.41 9.50
C GLU A 88 19.31 -16.88 8.82
N PHE A 89 19.31 -16.97 7.49
CA PHE A 89 20.39 -17.58 6.72
C PHE A 89 21.22 -16.51 5.99
N HIS A 90 22.52 -16.47 6.29
CA HIS A 90 23.47 -15.58 5.64
C HIS A 90 23.52 -15.81 4.11
N GLU A 91 23.37 -17.06 3.68
CA GLU A 91 23.40 -17.47 2.28
C GLU A 91 22.29 -16.85 1.43
N THR A 92 21.19 -16.42 2.04
CA THR A 92 20.09 -15.74 1.32
C THR A 92 20.29 -14.23 1.24
N GLN A 93 21.26 -13.66 1.96
CA GLN A 93 21.43 -12.22 2.11
C GLN A 93 21.71 -11.53 0.77
N ASP A 94 22.57 -12.10 -0.07
CA ASP A 94 22.88 -11.56 -1.40
C ASP A 94 21.63 -11.49 -2.29
N TYR A 95 20.81 -12.55 -2.27
CA TYR A 95 19.54 -12.59 -2.98
C TYR A 95 18.56 -11.53 -2.47
N ARG A 96 18.42 -11.40 -1.14
CA ARG A 96 17.54 -10.40 -0.52
C ARG A 96 17.97 -8.96 -0.86
N ASN A 97 19.27 -8.69 -0.80
CA ASN A 97 19.83 -7.40 -1.16
C ASN A 97 19.65 -7.09 -2.65
N ALA A 98 19.92 -8.06 -3.53
CA ALA A 98 19.71 -7.89 -4.97
C ALA A 98 18.24 -7.59 -5.29
N LYS A 99 17.29 -8.27 -4.63
CA LYS A 99 15.86 -7.99 -4.80
C LYS A 99 15.47 -6.59 -4.28
N ARG A 100 16.03 -6.16 -3.13
CA ARG A 100 15.84 -4.78 -2.64
C ARG A 100 16.29 -3.76 -3.69
N THR A 101 17.49 -3.94 -4.26
CA THR A 101 18.00 -3.05 -5.30
C THR A 101 17.11 -3.02 -6.53
N VAL A 102 16.56 -4.17 -6.98
CA VAL A 102 15.59 -4.18 -8.09
C VAL A 102 14.39 -3.30 -7.77
N VAL A 103 13.78 -3.46 -6.59
CA VAL A 103 12.61 -2.66 -6.18
C VAL A 103 12.94 -1.18 -6.08
N GLU A 104 14.09 -0.81 -5.50
CA GLU A 104 14.51 0.59 -5.43
C GLU A 104 14.60 1.23 -6.81
N VAL A 105 15.13 0.52 -7.81
CA VAL A 105 15.23 1.04 -9.19
C VAL A 105 13.87 1.03 -9.89
N LEU A 106 13.02 0.01 -9.67
CA LEU A 106 11.64 -0.01 -10.19
C LEU A 106 10.83 1.19 -9.69
N LEU A 107 10.97 1.56 -8.41
CA LEU A 107 10.32 2.74 -7.86
C LEU A 107 10.80 4.05 -8.50
N LYS A 108 12.07 4.14 -8.92
CA LYS A 108 12.57 5.29 -9.68
C LYS A 108 11.93 5.36 -11.07
N ALA A 109 11.68 4.22 -11.71
CA ALA A 109 11.03 4.18 -13.02
C ALA A 109 9.58 4.67 -12.95
N GLY A 110 8.85 4.32 -11.88
CA GLY A 110 7.54 4.92 -11.58
C GLY A 110 6.43 4.59 -12.58
N THR A 111 6.61 3.60 -13.44
CA THR A 111 5.59 3.09 -14.37
C THR A 111 4.66 2.10 -13.68
N LYS A 112 3.49 1.84 -14.28
CA LYS A 112 2.52 0.88 -13.75
C LYS A 112 3.13 -0.50 -13.60
N GLU A 113 3.81 -0.98 -14.63
CA GLU A 113 4.41 -2.30 -14.66
C GLU A 113 5.58 -2.42 -13.67
N ALA A 114 6.28 -1.31 -13.39
CA ALA A 114 7.31 -1.31 -12.37
C ALA A 114 6.72 -1.39 -10.96
N LEU A 115 5.61 -0.69 -10.69
CA LEU A 115 4.89 -0.78 -9.43
C LEU A 115 4.24 -2.15 -9.23
N GLU A 116 3.66 -2.74 -10.28
CA GLU A 116 3.16 -4.12 -10.24
C GLU A 116 4.28 -5.10 -9.83
N ALA A 117 5.46 -5.00 -10.46
CA ALA A 117 6.62 -5.81 -10.09
C ALA A 117 7.12 -5.53 -8.66
N CYS A 118 7.00 -4.30 -8.15
CA CYS A 118 7.29 -3.99 -6.75
C CYS A 118 6.35 -4.73 -5.79
N VAL A 119 5.05 -4.81 -6.10
CA VAL A 119 4.08 -5.59 -5.32
C VAL A 119 4.46 -7.07 -5.33
N GLU A 120 4.74 -7.65 -6.50
CA GLU A 120 5.16 -9.05 -6.63
C GLU A 120 6.41 -9.37 -5.80
N HIS A 121 7.42 -8.50 -5.88
CA HIS A 121 8.64 -8.65 -5.11
C HIS A 121 8.40 -8.52 -3.61
N GLY A 122 7.49 -7.63 -3.19
CA GLY A 122 7.06 -7.45 -1.81
C GLY A 122 6.37 -8.68 -1.23
N LEU A 123 5.38 -9.21 -1.95
CA LEU A 123 4.62 -10.41 -1.56
C LEU A 123 5.50 -11.67 -1.48
N GLU A 124 6.37 -11.88 -2.46
CA GLU A 124 7.30 -13.02 -2.40
C GLU A 124 8.29 -12.85 -1.24
N MET A 125 8.76 -11.64 -0.95
CA MET A 125 9.62 -11.41 0.21
C MET A 125 8.90 -11.60 1.53
N HIS A 126 7.61 -11.28 1.58
CA HIS A 126 6.77 -11.59 2.71
C HIS A 126 6.70 -13.12 2.94
N ARG A 127 6.44 -13.92 1.89
CA ARG A 127 6.43 -15.38 1.95
C ARG A 127 7.76 -15.97 2.40
N LEU A 128 8.88 -15.48 1.87
CA LEU A 128 10.21 -16.02 2.17
C LEU A 128 10.72 -15.61 3.56
N CYS A 129 10.29 -14.47 4.10
CA CYS A 129 10.82 -13.87 5.32
C CYS A 129 9.75 -13.65 6.41
N TRP A 130 8.71 -14.48 6.45
CA TRP A 130 7.59 -14.39 7.40
C TRP A 130 8.02 -14.03 8.83
N ASN A 131 9.01 -14.75 9.37
CA ASN A 131 9.46 -14.62 10.75
C ASN A 131 10.50 -13.52 11.00
N GLY A 132 10.88 -12.79 9.95
CA GLY A 132 11.93 -11.79 9.99
C GLY A 132 11.47 -10.47 10.60
N ALA A 133 12.21 -9.99 11.61
CA ALA A 133 11.98 -8.71 12.28
C ALA A 133 12.22 -7.47 11.39
N SER A 134 12.79 -7.62 10.19
CA SER A 134 13.02 -6.48 9.29
C SER A 134 12.92 -6.90 7.82
N VAL A 135 11.73 -6.73 7.24
CA VAL A 135 11.52 -6.88 5.80
C VAL A 135 11.01 -5.55 5.28
N TRP A 136 11.92 -4.61 5.02
CA TRP A 136 11.59 -3.29 4.45
C TRP A 136 10.60 -3.39 3.29
N LEU A 137 10.79 -4.35 2.37
CA LEU A 137 9.89 -4.60 1.24
C LEU A 137 8.44 -4.90 1.65
N ARG A 138 8.23 -5.67 2.73
CA ARG A 138 6.90 -5.96 3.27
C ARG A 138 6.21 -4.69 3.74
N ASN A 139 6.96 -3.83 4.44
CA ASN A 139 6.42 -2.57 4.96
C ASN A 139 6.04 -1.59 3.85
N GLN A 140 6.66 -1.69 2.67
CA GLN A 140 6.34 -0.83 1.52
C GLN A 140 5.29 -1.43 0.59
N THR A 141 4.95 -2.72 0.72
CA THR A 141 4.01 -3.40 -0.19
C THR A 141 2.62 -2.72 -0.27
N PRO A 142 1.99 -2.33 0.86
CA PRO A 142 0.69 -1.65 0.77
C PRO A 142 0.79 -0.27 0.11
N LEU A 143 1.92 0.43 0.24
CA LEU A 143 2.13 1.70 -0.48
C LEU A 143 2.04 1.50 -1.99
N TYR A 144 2.68 0.45 -2.52
CA TYR A 144 2.68 0.16 -3.95
C TYR A 144 1.28 -0.18 -4.45
N MET A 145 0.50 -0.91 -3.66
CA MET A 145 -0.92 -1.20 -3.94
C MET A 145 -1.75 0.09 -3.99
N ILE A 146 -1.59 1.00 -3.01
CA ILE A 146 -2.28 2.30 -3.01
C ILE A 146 -1.90 3.12 -4.24
N MET A 147 -0.61 3.16 -4.62
CA MET A 147 -0.14 3.87 -5.81
C MET A 147 -0.72 3.32 -7.12
N LEU A 148 -1.08 2.04 -7.15
CA LEU A 148 -1.77 1.39 -8.27
C LEU A 148 -3.29 1.59 -8.27
N GLY A 149 -3.86 2.22 -7.23
CA GLY A 149 -5.31 2.32 -7.04
C GLY A 149 -5.95 1.00 -6.59
N ARG A 150 -5.18 0.11 -5.97
CA ARG A 150 -5.63 -1.15 -5.34
C ARG A 150 -5.78 -0.93 -3.84
N ASP A 151 -6.63 0.02 -3.46
CA ASP A 151 -6.82 0.46 -2.08
C ASP A 151 -7.44 -0.63 -1.19
N GLN A 152 -8.36 -1.44 -1.72
CA GLN A 152 -8.92 -2.58 -1.00
C GLN A 152 -7.85 -3.64 -0.69
N ASP A 153 -7.06 -4.04 -1.69
CA ASP A 153 -5.95 -4.98 -1.50
C ASP A 153 -4.94 -4.47 -0.45
N ALA A 154 -4.66 -3.16 -0.49
CA ALA A 154 -3.77 -2.53 0.47
C ALA A 154 -4.33 -2.56 1.89
N TYR A 155 -5.65 -2.36 2.04
CA TYR A 155 -6.35 -2.43 3.33
C TYR A 155 -6.33 -3.86 3.87
N ASP A 156 -6.75 -4.82 3.07
CA ASP A 156 -6.81 -6.25 3.40
C ASP A 156 -5.44 -6.77 3.81
N PHE A 157 -4.41 -6.49 3.00
CA PHE A 157 -3.03 -6.87 3.30
C PHE A 157 -2.55 -6.25 4.62
N SER A 158 -2.81 -4.95 4.83
CA SER A 158 -2.42 -4.25 6.05
C SER A 158 -3.13 -4.82 7.28
N LYS A 159 -4.43 -5.12 7.18
CA LYS A 159 -5.22 -5.70 8.28
C LYS A 159 -4.78 -7.12 8.60
N TRP A 160 -4.58 -7.95 7.59
CA TRP A 160 -4.14 -9.34 7.77
C TRP A 160 -2.80 -9.44 8.51
N LEU A 161 -1.92 -8.45 8.35
CA LEU A 161 -0.67 -8.37 9.11
C LEU A 161 -0.85 -8.09 10.61
N PHE A 162 -1.99 -7.49 11.02
CA PHE A 162 -2.35 -7.28 12.43
C PHE A 162 -3.03 -8.50 13.05
N MET A 163 -3.63 -9.40 12.27
CA MET A 163 -4.33 -10.58 12.79
C MET A 163 -3.36 -11.56 13.48
N ASP A 164 -3.81 -12.22 14.55
CA ASP A 164 -3.06 -13.29 15.23
C ASP A 164 -2.99 -14.56 14.39
N ASP A 165 -2.10 -15.49 14.70
CA ASP A 165 -1.97 -16.75 13.94
C ASP A 165 -3.26 -17.58 13.98
N GLU A 166 -3.96 -17.61 15.12
CA GLU A 166 -5.26 -18.30 15.27
C GLU A 166 -6.37 -17.62 14.45
N ASP A 167 -6.43 -16.29 14.46
CA ASP A 167 -7.38 -15.52 13.63
C ASP A 167 -7.06 -15.69 12.15
N ARG A 168 -5.77 -15.67 11.79
CA ARG A 168 -5.30 -15.97 10.44
C ARG A 168 -5.71 -17.38 10.03
N ASP A 169 -5.65 -18.35 10.93
CA ASP A 169 -6.07 -19.73 10.66
C ASP A 169 -7.58 -19.89 10.41
N ILE A 170 -8.41 -19.05 11.05
CA ILE A 170 -9.85 -18.99 10.77
C ILE A 170 -10.10 -18.43 9.37
N TYR A 171 -9.35 -17.42 8.93
CA TYR A 171 -9.35 -16.92 7.55
C TYR A 171 -8.49 -17.78 6.59
N SER A 172 -7.73 -18.76 7.09
CA SER A 172 -6.82 -19.62 6.32
C SER A 172 -7.36 -21.01 6.02
N LYS A 173 -8.45 -21.43 6.68
CA LYS A 173 -9.04 -22.76 6.46
C LYS A 173 -9.38 -23.01 4.99
N ASP A 174 -9.67 -21.96 4.22
CA ASP A 174 -9.82 -22.05 2.77
C ASP A 174 -8.74 -21.27 1.97
N ALA A 175 -8.01 -20.30 2.57
CA ALA A 175 -7.01 -19.48 1.85
C ALA A 175 -5.54 -19.94 2.00
N ILE A 176 -5.20 -20.80 2.96
CA ILE A 176 -3.81 -21.30 3.16
C ILE A 176 -3.79 -22.81 3.44
N HIS A 177 -4.52 -23.57 2.62
CA HIS A 177 -4.22 -24.99 2.39
C HIS A 177 -2.91 -25.21 1.61
N TYR A 178 -1.88 -24.41 1.88
CA TYR A 178 -0.49 -24.76 1.58
C TYR A 178 0.17 -25.36 2.82
N SER A 179 -0.45 -26.41 3.35
CA SER A 179 0.12 -27.26 4.37
C SER A 179 1.22 -28.13 3.75
N ARG A 180 2.46 -27.62 3.74
CA ARG A 180 3.71 -28.36 4.03
C ARG A 180 4.05 -29.66 3.25
N ARG A 181 3.24 -30.18 2.33
CA ARG A 181 3.49 -31.45 1.62
C ARG A 181 3.47 -31.38 0.10
N ASP A 182 2.82 -30.40 -0.53
CA ASP A 182 2.70 -30.38 -2.00
C ASP A 182 3.27 -29.11 -2.66
N LEU A 183 4.29 -28.49 -2.05
CA LEU A 183 4.95 -27.26 -2.56
C LEU A 183 5.99 -27.51 -3.67
N GLU A 184 5.97 -28.67 -4.33
CA GLU A 184 6.87 -28.92 -5.47
C GLU A 184 6.36 -28.30 -6.78
N ASP A 185 5.04 -28.08 -6.92
CA ASP A 185 4.42 -27.64 -8.18
C ASP A 185 3.51 -26.39 -8.08
N LEU A 186 3.46 -25.70 -6.95
CA LEU A 186 2.61 -24.51 -6.79
C LEU A 186 3.43 -23.25 -6.51
N VAL A 187 3.31 -22.31 -7.44
CA VAL A 187 3.70 -20.90 -7.34
C VAL A 187 2.64 -20.23 -6.45
N PRO A 188 2.85 -20.02 -5.15
CA PRO A 188 1.81 -19.47 -4.28
C PRO A 188 2.04 -17.96 -4.20
N PHE A 189 1.69 -17.34 -5.31
CA PHE A 189 1.00 -16.06 -5.49
C PHE A 189 0.70 -16.07 -6.98
N ASN A 190 -0.35 -16.80 -7.39
CA ASN A 190 -0.86 -16.69 -8.74
C ASN A 190 -1.40 -15.26 -8.93
N LEU A 191 -0.51 -14.33 -9.26
CA LEU A 191 -0.82 -13.24 -10.16
C LEU A 191 -1.06 -13.86 -11.54
N VAL A 192 -2.17 -14.53 -11.72
CA VAL A 192 -2.70 -14.71 -13.07
C VAL A 192 -3.48 -13.43 -13.33
N ASN A 193 -2.91 -12.54 -14.15
CA ASN A 193 -3.51 -11.28 -14.63
C ASN A 193 -3.55 -10.07 -13.66
N GLY A 194 -2.57 -9.91 -12.76
CA GLY A 194 -2.41 -8.65 -12.00
C GLY A 194 -3.52 -8.35 -10.99
N THR A 195 -4.50 -9.24 -10.88
CA THR A 195 -5.58 -9.24 -9.90
C THR A 195 -5.22 -10.26 -8.83
N LEU A 196 -5.33 -9.85 -7.56
CA LEU A 196 -5.56 -10.83 -6.51
C LEU A 196 -6.83 -11.55 -6.94
N ASP A 197 -6.77 -12.87 -7.17
CA ASP A 197 -7.95 -13.63 -7.56
C ASP A 197 -9.02 -13.41 -6.49
N SER A 198 -10.08 -12.68 -6.83
CA SER A 198 -11.11 -12.21 -5.90
C SER A 198 -11.91 -13.36 -5.30
N GLU A 199 -11.77 -14.56 -5.86
CA GLU A 199 -12.41 -15.78 -5.39
C GLU A 199 -11.71 -16.40 -4.17
N ILE A 200 -10.47 -15.99 -3.82
CA ILE A 200 -9.70 -16.59 -2.70
C ILE A 200 -9.94 -15.85 -1.36
N TRP A 201 -10.51 -14.64 -1.40
CA TRP A 201 -10.89 -13.92 -0.19
C TRP A 201 -12.41 -13.96 -0.05
N GLU A 202 -12.95 -14.96 0.64
CA GLU A 202 -14.39 -15.07 0.92
C GLU A 202 -14.93 -13.90 1.77
N SER A 203 -14.06 -13.03 2.31
CA SER A 203 -14.45 -11.75 2.92
C SER A 203 -13.45 -10.64 2.60
N VAL A 204 -13.79 -9.79 1.63
CA VAL A 204 -13.20 -8.46 1.50
C VAL A 204 -13.31 -7.76 2.86
N GLN A 205 -12.20 -7.26 3.41
CA GLN A 205 -12.25 -6.67 4.75
C GLN A 205 -12.97 -5.33 4.69
N ASP A 206 -13.86 -5.10 5.64
CA ASP A 206 -14.65 -3.86 5.69
C ASP A 206 -13.78 -2.70 6.21
N PRO A 207 -13.45 -1.69 5.39
CA PRO A 207 -12.66 -0.55 5.83
C PRO A 207 -13.39 0.34 6.85
N PHE A 208 -14.69 0.11 7.09
CA PHE A 208 -15.52 0.81 8.07
C PHE A 208 -15.69 0.03 9.39
N GLU A 209 -15.13 -1.17 9.51
CA GLU A 209 -15.25 -1.93 10.76
C GLU A 209 -14.47 -1.28 11.93
N PRO A 210 -14.85 -1.58 13.19
CA PRO A 210 -14.10 -1.15 14.36
C PRO A 210 -12.63 -1.64 14.36
N LEU A 211 -11.70 -0.75 14.69
CA LEU A 211 -10.25 -1.01 14.70
C LEU A 211 -9.75 -1.83 15.92
N ASP A 212 -10.56 -2.71 16.48
CA ASP A 212 -10.22 -3.46 17.70
C ASP A 212 -9.17 -4.55 17.46
N PHE A 213 -9.04 -5.03 16.22
CA PHE A 213 -7.99 -5.96 15.82
C PHE A 213 -6.57 -5.41 16.04
N ILE A 214 -6.37 -4.10 16.08
CA ILE A 214 -5.04 -3.49 16.26
C ILE A 214 -4.51 -3.70 17.70
N ARG A 215 -5.39 -3.93 18.68
CA ARG A 215 -5.01 -4.05 20.11
C ARG A 215 -4.18 -5.31 20.41
N LYS A 216 -4.14 -6.29 19.50
CA LYS A 216 -3.54 -7.61 19.75
C LYS A 216 -2.02 -7.67 19.54
N LYS A 217 -1.41 -6.70 18.83
CA LYS A 217 0.04 -6.69 18.50
C LYS A 217 0.66 -5.30 18.61
N ILE A 218 1.99 -5.24 18.73
CA ILE A 218 2.74 -3.97 18.60
C ILE A 218 2.47 -3.43 17.19
N PRO A 219 1.85 -2.24 17.07
CA PRO A 219 1.43 -1.75 15.77
C PRO A 219 2.62 -1.31 14.95
N ASN A 220 2.66 -1.73 13.68
CA ASN A 220 3.66 -1.28 12.72
C ASN A 220 3.22 0.05 12.09
N GLU A 221 4.10 1.06 12.12
CA GLU A 221 3.75 2.40 11.66
C GLU A 221 3.33 2.46 10.19
N TYR A 222 3.89 1.61 9.32
CA TYR A 222 3.62 1.65 7.88
C TYR A 222 2.25 1.05 7.53
N TYR A 223 1.83 -0.01 8.22
CA TYR A 223 0.50 -0.59 8.00
C TYR A 223 -0.61 0.34 8.52
N CYS A 224 -0.39 0.95 9.69
CA CYS A 224 -1.31 1.97 10.19
C CYS A 224 -1.33 3.20 9.26
N LEU A 225 -0.17 3.64 8.74
CA LEU A 225 -0.12 4.74 7.77
C LEU A 225 -0.89 4.40 6.49
N SER A 226 -0.75 3.17 5.98
CA SER A 226 -1.52 2.67 4.83
C SER A 226 -3.02 2.81 5.06
N MET A 227 -3.51 2.33 6.22
CA MET A 227 -4.92 2.44 6.60
C MET A 227 -5.38 3.90 6.75
N ILE A 228 -4.54 4.78 7.31
CA ILE A 228 -4.84 6.21 7.39
C ILE A 228 -5.00 6.83 6.00
N LEU A 229 -4.07 6.56 5.08
CA LEU A 229 -4.13 7.10 3.72
C LEU A 229 -5.40 6.64 3.01
N ILE A 230 -5.75 5.36 3.11
CA ILE A 230 -6.98 4.81 2.53
C ILE A 230 -8.21 5.49 3.14
N LYS A 231 -8.26 5.65 4.47
CA LYS A 231 -9.39 6.33 5.13
C LYS A 231 -9.50 7.82 4.78
N ILE A 232 -8.37 8.50 4.53
CA ILE A 232 -8.35 9.86 4.00
C ILE A 232 -8.89 9.90 2.57
N MET A 233 -8.54 8.92 1.74
CA MET A 233 -9.09 8.78 0.37
C MET A 233 -10.60 8.55 0.42
N LEU A 234 -11.10 7.67 1.30
CA LEU A 234 -12.54 7.44 1.50
C LEU A 234 -13.26 8.72 1.95
N LEU A 235 -12.70 9.48 2.89
CA LEU A 235 -13.26 10.77 3.30
C LEU A 235 -13.28 11.80 2.16
N GLN A 236 -12.30 11.76 1.26
CA GLN A 236 -12.26 12.65 0.11
C GLN A 236 -13.32 12.27 -0.91
N ASP A 237 -13.49 10.97 -1.21
CA ASP A 237 -14.55 10.48 -2.09
C ASP A 237 -15.94 10.87 -1.57
N MET A 238 -16.16 10.78 -0.25
CA MET A 238 -17.37 11.28 0.37
C MET A 238 -17.55 12.78 0.10
N LYS A 239 -16.55 13.63 0.39
CA LYS A 239 -16.65 15.07 0.11
C LYS A 239 -16.94 15.36 -1.37
N ASP A 240 -16.33 14.60 -2.27
CA ASP A 240 -16.52 14.77 -3.71
C ASP A 240 -17.95 14.37 -4.13
N LEU A 241 -18.50 13.29 -3.55
CA LEU A 241 -19.91 12.90 -3.72
C LEU A 241 -20.87 13.95 -3.15
N GLU A 242 -20.62 14.47 -1.96
CA GLU A 242 -21.44 15.53 -1.34
C GLU A 242 -21.46 16.81 -2.20
N ASN A 243 -20.30 17.21 -2.72
CA ASN A 243 -20.19 18.35 -3.64
C ASN A 243 -20.93 18.09 -4.95
N MET A 244 -20.93 16.84 -5.44
CA MET A 244 -21.66 16.44 -6.64
C MET A 244 -23.17 16.52 -6.45
N ARG A 245 -23.71 16.29 -5.25
CA ARG A 245 -25.16 16.45 -4.96
C ARG A 245 -25.70 17.85 -5.26
N VAL A 246 -24.84 18.88 -5.34
CA VAL A 246 -25.26 20.21 -5.82
C VAL A 246 -25.81 20.16 -7.26
N LEU A 247 -25.31 19.23 -8.08
CA LEU A 247 -25.75 19.01 -9.45
C LEU A 247 -27.17 18.43 -9.55
N GLU A 248 -27.70 17.78 -8.51
CA GLU A 248 -29.09 17.31 -8.44
C GLU A 248 -30.11 18.45 -8.60
N LYS A 249 -29.70 19.69 -8.33
CA LYS A 249 -30.52 20.89 -8.49
C LYS A 249 -30.64 21.36 -9.94
N LEU A 250 -29.85 20.79 -10.86
CA LEU A 250 -29.86 21.20 -12.27
C LEU A 250 -31.05 20.54 -13.01
N PRO A 251 -31.92 21.33 -13.67
CA PRO A 251 -33.10 20.80 -14.35
C PRO A 251 -32.81 19.74 -15.44
N VAL A 252 -31.61 19.78 -16.03
CA VAL A 252 -31.17 18.82 -17.05
C VAL A 252 -30.91 17.44 -16.43
N LEU A 253 -30.31 17.39 -15.24
CA LEU A 253 -29.99 16.14 -14.54
C LEU A 253 -31.22 15.58 -13.82
N GLN A 254 -32.11 16.44 -13.30
CA GLN A 254 -33.42 16.03 -12.77
C GLN A 254 -34.30 15.30 -13.80
N LYS A 255 -34.13 15.62 -15.09
CA LYS A 255 -34.86 14.97 -16.19
C LYS A 255 -34.14 13.75 -16.76
N ASN A 256 -32.87 13.52 -16.42
CA ASN A 256 -32.03 12.47 -16.97
C ASN A 256 -31.19 11.81 -15.85
N GLN A 257 -31.87 10.98 -15.05
CA GLN A 257 -31.24 10.28 -13.92
C GLN A 257 -30.06 9.40 -14.38
N GLU A 258 -30.15 8.76 -15.55
CA GLU A 258 -29.09 7.94 -16.11
C GLU A 258 -27.76 8.71 -16.30
N ILE A 259 -27.82 9.98 -16.72
CA ILE A 259 -26.62 10.82 -16.86
C ILE A 259 -26.04 11.15 -15.48
N PHE A 260 -26.90 11.40 -14.50
CA PHE A 260 -26.47 11.66 -13.13
C PHE A 260 -25.76 10.44 -12.53
N ASP A 261 -26.33 9.25 -12.70
CA ASP A 261 -25.76 7.99 -12.21
C ASP A 261 -24.39 7.73 -12.87
N LEU A 262 -24.27 7.94 -14.19
CA LEU A 262 -22.98 7.83 -14.91
C LEU A 262 -21.92 8.81 -14.40
N ILE A 263 -22.32 10.03 -14.01
CA ILE A 263 -21.38 10.98 -13.40
C ILE A 263 -20.98 10.47 -12.01
N GLN A 264 -21.95 10.05 -11.20
CA GLN A 264 -21.74 9.56 -9.84
C GLN A 264 -20.83 8.32 -9.79
N ASP A 265 -20.88 7.45 -10.80
CA ASP A 265 -19.99 6.30 -10.98
C ASP A 265 -18.51 6.71 -11.15
N GLN A 266 -18.24 7.90 -11.70
CA GLN A 266 -16.88 8.34 -12.05
C GLN A 266 -16.26 9.28 -11.00
N ILE A 267 -17.02 9.74 -10.01
CA ILE A 267 -16.53 10.65 -8.97
C ILE A 267 -15.54 9.96 -8.01
N PRO A 268 -15.85 8.80 -7.41
CA PRO A 268 -14.99 8.22 -6.38
C PRO A 268 -13.67 7.73 -6.96
N SER A 269 -12.59 8.03 -6.26
CA SER A 269 -11.24 7.59 -6.61
C SER A 269 -10.89 6.20 -6.08
N THR A 270 -11.50 5.80 -4.96
CA THR A 270 -11.32 4.50 -4.32
C THR A 270 -12.12 3.41 -5.01
N GLU A 271 -11.62 2.18 -4.93
CA GLU A 271 -12.36 1.00 -5.39
C GLU A 271 -13.58 0.71 -4.51
N VAL A 272 -13.49 0.98 -3.22
CA VAL A 272 -14.56 0.76 -2.23
C VAL A 272 -15.86 1.46 -2.64
N PHE A 273 -15.83 2.76 -2.89
CA PHE A 273 -17.01 3.51 -3.32
C PHE A 273 -17.43 3.19 -4.77
N ARG A 274 -16.49 2.87 -5.67
CA ARG A 274 -16.84 2.52 -7.06
C ARG A 274 -17.62 1.22 -7.17
N ARG A 275 -17.32 0.22 -6.33
CA ARG A 275 -17.97 -1.09 -6.35
C ARG A 275 -19.32 -1.09 -5.62
N ASP A 276 -19.46 -0.29 -4.58
CA ASP A 276 -20.67 -0.27 -3.75
C ASP A 276 -21.59 0.91 -4.10
N THR A 277 -22.72 0.60 -4.71
CA THR A 277 -23.74 1.61 -5.04
C THR A 277 -24.47 2.10 -3.78
N ALA A 278 -24.66 1.24 -2.78
CA ALA A 278 -25.36 1.60 -1.55
C ALA A 278 -24.60 2.68 -0.78
N LEU A 279 -23.26 2.61 -0.73
CA LEU A 279 -22.42 3.64 -0.12
C LEU A 279 -22.55 5.01 -0.81
N ARG A 280 -22.82 5.03 -2.12
CA ARG A 280 -22.95 6.26 -2.91
C ARG A 280 -24.33 6.90 -2.78
N THR A 281 -25.34 6.10 -2.49
CA THR A 281 -26.73 6.52 -2.35
C THR A 281 -27.20 6.63 -0.90
N LEU A 282 -26.28 6.61 0.08
CA LEU A 282 -26.62 6.80 1.49
C LEU A 282 -27.42 8.09 1.70
N ASP A 283 -28.39 8.04 2.62
CA ASP A 283 -29.07 9.26 3.04
C ASP A 283 -28.11 10.18 3.79
N LYS A 284 -28.54 11.39 4.12
CA LYS A 284 -27.66 12.38 4.74
C LYS A 284 -27.20 11.96 6.14
N GLU A 285 -28.06 11.32 6.92
CA GLU A 285 -27.76 10.93 8.29
C GLU A 285 -26.72 9.82 8.31
N ASP A 286 -26.94 8.75 7.54
CA ASP A 286 -25.99 7.65 7.38
C ASP A 286 -24.64 8.14 6.81
N PHE A 287 -24.68 9.12 5.90
CA PHE A 287 -23.48 9.70 5.31
C PHE A 287 -22.67 10.52 6.31
N ASP A 288 -23.33 11.30 7.16
CA ASP A 288 -22.69 12.07 8.23
C ASP A 288 -22.10 11.12 9.29
N ASP A 289 -22.81 10.05 9.66
CA ASP A 289 -22.34 9.02 10.60
C ASP A 289 -21.11 8.27 10.07
N LEU A 290 -21.12 7.87 8.80
CA LEU A 290 -19.98 7.19 8.17
C LEU A 290 -18.75 8.10 8.10
N ARG A 291 -18.95 9.40 7.84
CA ARG A 291 -17.87 10.40 7.83
C ARG A 291 -17.25 10.54 9.22
N ASP A 292 -18.08 10.60 10.25
CA ASP A 292 -17.63 10.73 11.64
C ASP A 292 -16.92 9.44 12.10
N LEU A 293 -17.36 8.27 11.67
CA LEU A 293 -16.69 6.99 11.91
C LEU A 293 -15.27 6.97 11.30
N LEU A 294 -15.13 7.39 10.04
CA LEU A 294 -13.83 7.50 9.39
C LEU A 294 -12.90 8.51 10.10
N ASP A 295 -13.43 9.65 10.53
CA ASP A 295 -12.65 10.65 11.29
C ASP A 295 -12.13 10.06 12.61
N GLN A 296 -13.00 9.35 13.35
CA GLN A 296 -12.63 8.63 14.57
C GLN A 296 -11.57 7.55 14.32
N HIS A 297 -11.69 6.79 13.24
CA HIS A 297 -10.68 5.82 12.85
C HIS A 297 -9.32 6.45 12.57
N ILE A 298 -9.28 7.58 11.85
CA ILE A 298 -8.04 8.32 11.60
C ILE A 298 -7.46 8.84 12.92
N ASN A 299 -8.30 9.36 13.82
CA ASN A 299 -7.86 9.85 15.13
C ASN A 299 -7.22 8.73 15.96
N ARG A 300 -7.86 7.55 16.00
CA ARG A 300 -7.33 6.37 16.69
C ARG A 300 -6.00 5.92 16.10
N LEU A 301 -5.90 5.77 14.78
CA LEU A 301 -4.66 5.37 14.10
C LEU A 301 -3.55 6.43 14.27
N PHE A 302 -3.91 7.71 14.23
CA PHE A 302 -2.97 8.82 14.44
C PHE A 302 -2.30 8.76 15.81
N VAL A 303 -3.09 8.52 16.86
CA VAL A 303 -2.59 8.36 18.24
C VAL A 303 -1.72 7.10 18.35
N ILE A 304 -2.14 5.99 17.73
CA ILE A 304 -1.39 4.73 17.72
C ILE A 304 0.02 4.91 17.12
N ILE A 305 0.12 5.57 15.96
CA ILE A 305 1.42 5.81 15.29
C ILE A 305 2.24 6.88 16.02
N GLY A 306 1.56 7.90 16.55
CA GLY A 306 2.20 9.06 17.16
C GLY A 306 3.06 8.71 18.36
N GLY A 307 2.63 7.74 19.17
CA GLY A 307 3.27 7.43 20.45
C GLY A 307 3.43 8.69 21.32
N ASP A 308 4.39 8.67 22.24
CA ASP A 308 4.55 9.74 23.25
C ASP A 308 4.91 11.12 22.68
N ARG A 309 5.47 11.21 21.46
CA ARG A 309 6.06 12.47 20.94
C ARG A 309 5.68 12.85 19.51
N PHE A 310 4.87 12.05 18.82
CA PHE A 310 4.45 12.28 17.43
C PHE A 310 5.61 12.56 16.45
N HIS A 311 6.81 12.02 16.73
CA HIS A 311 8.01 12.22 15.90
C HIS A 311 7.83 11.70 14.48
N PHE A 312 7.15 10.55 14.35
CA PHE A 312 6.81 9.98 13.05
C PHE A 312 6.03 10.98 12.18
N TRP A 313 5.00 11.63 12.74
CA TRP A 313 4.20 12.61 12.00
C TRP A 313 4.97 13.87 11.68
N THR A 314 5.86 14.29 12.57
CA THR A 314 6.76 15.40 12.31
C THR A 314 7.71 15.09 11.15
N ALA A 315 8.23 13.86 11.07
CA ALA A 315 9.05 13.40 9.95
C ALA A 315 8.27 13.38 8.64
N MET A 316 7.01 12.90 8.65
CA MET A 316 6.14 12.87 7.48
C MET A 316 5.83 14.26 6.91
N LEU A 317 5.73 15.28 7.76
CA LEU A 317 5.42 16.65 7.34
C LEU A 317 6.66 17.49 7.01
N LYS A 318 7.84 17.16 7.56
CA LYS A 318 9.08 17.93 7.39
C LYS A 318 10.18 17.06 6.79
N ARG A 319 10.13 16.92 5.47
CA ARG A 319 11.16 16.22 4.70
C ARG A 319 12.54 16.85 4.93
N GLY A 320 13.54 16.02 5.24
CA GLY A 320 14.91 16.48 5.55
C GLY A 320 15.13 16.99 6.98
N GLY A 321 14.13 16.86 7.87
CA GLY A 321 14.31 17.12 9.31
C GLY A 321 15.16 16.04 10.01
N PRO A 322 15.45 16.21 11.32
CA PRO A 322 16.27 15.25 12.08
C PRO A 322 15.65 13.85 12.20
N GLU A 323 14.32 13.74 12.07
CA GLU A 323 13.57 12.48 12.11
C GLU A 323 13.36 11.87 10.69
N TYR A 324 13.92 12.48 9.65
CA TYR A 324 13.77 12.03 8.26
C TYR A 324 14.50 10.70 8.03
N ARG A 325 13.80 9.72 7.46
CA ARG A 325 14.35 8.41 7.10
C ARG A 325 14.46 8.29 5.58
N PRO A 326 15.67 8.30 4.98
CA PRO A 326 15.83 8.16 3.53
C PRO A 326 15.18 6.90 2.95
N SER A 327 15.03 5.84 3.74
CA SER A 327 14.33 4.60 3.37
C SER A 327 12.82 4.76 3.15
N ASP A 328 12.26 5.89 3.58
CA ASP A 328 10.81 6.15 3.61
C ASP A 328 10.44 7.20 2.54
N GLU A 329 11.37 7.53 1.63
CA GLU A 329 11.19 8.50 0.54
C GLU A 329 9.93 8.27 -0.29
N ALA A 330 9.57 7.01 -0.55
CA ALA A 330 8.36 6.66 -1.28
C ALA A 330 7.08 7.04 -0.49
N TRP A 331 7.08 6.86 0.83
CA TRP A 331 5.98 7.26 1.71
C TRP A 331 5.82 8.78 1.75
N TYR A 332 6.91 9.52 1.88
CA TYR A 332 6.86 10.99 1.87
C TYR A 332 6.28 11.52 0.56
N LYS A 333 6.75 11.02 -0.59
CA LYS A 333 6.22 11.42 -1.90
C LYS A 333 4.73 11.12 -2.07
N MET A 334 4.29 9.94 -1.61
CA MET A 334 2.86 9.59 -1.69
C MET A 334 2.02 10.47 -0.78
N PHE A 335 2.50 10.71 0.44
CA PHE A 335 1.83 11.56 1.41
C PHE A 335 1.68 13.00 0.90
N GLU A 336 2.71 13.56 0.25
CA GLU A 336 2.65 14.88 -0.41
C GLU A 336 1.66 14.92 -1.58
N LYS A 337 1.56 13.83 -2.36
CA LYS A 337 0.68 13.75 -3.53
C LYS A 337 -0.78 13.56 -3.18
N LEU A 338 -1.10 12.93 -2.04
CA LEU A 338 -2.48 12.67 -1.65
C LEU A 338 -3.15 13.98 -1.19
N PRO A 339 -4.17 14.48 -1.92
CA PRO A 339 -4.84 15.73 -1.53
C PRO A 339 -5.45 15.61 -0.15
N GLY A 340 -5.26 16.62 0.69
CA GLY A 340 -5.82 16.66 2.04
C GLY A 340 -5.02 15.89 3.10
N ALA A 341 -4.10 15.00 2.72
CA ALA A 341 -3.38 14.15 3.69
C ALA A 341 -2.55 14.98 4.68
N SER A 342 -1.72 15.88 4.17
CA SER A 342 -0.92 16.80 4.99
C SER A 342 -1.78 17.68 5.90
N GLN A 343 -2.91 18.19 5.39
CA GLN A 343 -3.83 19.05 6.13
C GLN A 343 -4.51 18.27 7.27
N VAL A 344 -4.97 17.04 6.99
CA VAL A 344 -5.58 16.15 7.97
C VAL A 344 -4.59 15.88 9.11
N ILE A 345 -3.34 15.50 8.80
CA ILE A 345 -2.33 15.22 9.83
C ILE A 345 -1.90 16.48 10.58
N GLN A 346 -1.74 17.62 9.91
CA GLN A 346 -1.47 18.90 10.59
C GLN A 346 -2.59 19.26 11.57
N SER A 347 -3.85 19.08 11.18
CA SER A 347 -5.00 19.32 12.05
C SER A 347 -4.96 18.43 13.29
N ARG A 348 -4.65 17.13 13.15
CA ARG A 348 -4.50 16.23 14.32
C ARG A 348 -3.33 16.60 15.22
N LEU A 349 -2.21 17.05 14.67
CA LEU A 349 -1.09 17.54 15.47
C LEU A 349 -1.46 18.77 16.27
N GLU A 350 -2.26 19.67 15.69
CA GLU A 350 -2.74 20.85 16.40
C GLU A 350 -3.76 20.48 17.49
N MET A 351 -4.69 19.56 17.19
CA MET A 351 -5.59 18.97 18.19
C MET A 351 -4.81 18.34 19.36
N ALA A 352 -3.72 17.62 19.08
CA ALA A 352 -2.89 17.02 20.11
C ALA A 352 -2.19 18.06 20.99
N ARG A 353 -1.70 19.17 20.40
CA ARG A 353 -1.11 20.28 21.15
C ARG A 353 -2.12 21.01 22.03
N GLN A 354 -3.38 21.03 21.63
CA GLN A 354 -4.47 21.67 22.36
C GLN A 354 -5.12 20.76 23.40
N GLY A 355 -4.71 19.49 23.49
CA GLY A 355 -5.32 18.53 24.41
C GLY A 355 -6.77 18.18 24.04
N ASP A 356 -7.09 18.12 22.74
CA ASP A 356 -8.44 17.85 22.26
C ASP A 356 -8.93 16.47 22.72
N GLN A 357 -10.08 16.46 23.40
CA GLN A 357 -10.70 15.25 23.97
C GLN A 357 -11.02 14.18 22.92
N ARG A 358 -11.22 14.58 21.65
CA ARG A 358 -11.44 13.63 20.55
C ARG A 358 -10.25 12.71 20.30
N LEU A 359 -9.02 13.15 20.61
CA LEU A 359 -7.83 12.30 20.56
C LEU A 359 -7.60 11.55 21.89
N LEU A 360 -7.89 12.22 23.02
CA LEU A 360 -7.66 11.66 24.36
C LEU A 360 -8.45 10.38 24.64
N LYS A 361 -9.65 10.25 24.06
CA LYS A 361 -10.46 9.00 24.13
C LYS A 361 -9.70 7.74 23.72
N PHE A 362 -8.66 7.87 22.90
CA PHE A 362 -7.87 6.74 22.39
C PHE A 362 -6.52 6.58 23.10
N CYS A 363 -6.08 7.56 23.88
CA CYS A 363 -4.80 7.53 24.59
C CYS A 363 -4.74 6.41 25.65
N ASP A 364 -5.87 6.07 26.28
CA ASP A 364 -5.97 5.00 27.29
C ASP A 364 -5.96 3.58 26.67
N CYS A 365 -6.21 3.46 25.37
CA CYS A 365 -6.16 2.17 24.67
C CYS A 365 -4.73 1.70 24.38
N VAL A 366 -3.77 2.63 24.40
CA VAL A 366 -2.34 2.32 24.30
C VAL A 366 -1.85 2.09 25.72
N SER A 367 -1.29 0.93 26.02
CA SER A 367 -0.67 0.60 27.31
C SER A 367 0.61 1.42 27.58
N LEU A 368 0.48 2.74 27.57
CA LEU A 368 1.48 3.79 27.82
C LEU A 368 0.87 4.92 28.68
N GLY A 369 -0.20 4.64 29.42
CA GLY A 369 -0.92 5.58 30.30
C GLY A 369 -0.09 6.24 31.42
N GLY A 370 1.23 6.02 31.47
CA GLY A 370 2.14 6.64 32.43
C GLY A 370 2.85 7.92 31.95
N ARG A 371 2.80 8.31 30.66
CA ARG A 371 3.76 9.31 30.13
C ARG A 371 3.21 10.62 29.55
N TRP A 372 1.90 10.77 29.34
CA TRP A 372 1.33 12.06 28.88
C TRP A 372 1.29 13.14 29.96
N ARG A 373 1.35 12.77 31.26
CA ARG A 373 1.51 13.74 32.36
C ARG A 373 2.84 14.49 32.32
N ALA A 374 3.87 13.93 31.68
CA ALA A 374 5.19 14.55 31.61
C ALA A 374 5.29 15.70 30.59
N ILE A 375 4.29 15.85 29.70
CA ILE A 375 4.25 16.89 28.65
C ILE A 375 3.26 18.02 29.01
N GLY A 376 2.58 17.94 30.17
CA GLY A 376 1.72 19.02 30.68
C GLY A 376 0.42 19.24 29.89
N LEU A 377 -0.03 18.25 29.11
CA LEU A 377 -1.22 18.35 28.23
C LEU A 377 -2.50 17.76 28.82
N VAL A 378 -2.45 17.15 30.01
CA VAL A 378 -3.63 16.77 30.79
C VAL A 378 -3.33 17.07 32.25
N SER A 379 -4.16 17.90 32.88
CA SER A 379 -4.13 18.19 34.32
C SER A 379 -4.51 16.97 35.14
#